data_AF-A0A1M5FS72-F1
#
_entry.id   AF-A0A1M5FS72-F1
#
_cell.length_a   1.000
_cell.length_b   1.000
_cell.length_c   1.000
_cell.angle_alpha   90.00
_cell.angle_beta   90.00
_cell.angle_gamma   90.00
#
_symmetry.space_group_name_H-M   'P 1'
#
loop_
_entity.id
_entity.type
_entity.pdbx_description
1 polymer ?
#
loop_
_entity_poly.entity_id
_entity_poly.type
_entity_poly.pdbx_seq_one_letter_code
_entity_poly.pdbx_strand_id
1 'polypeptide(L)'
;MDGFEVGRDDLRAMSDRLLLTTEDLRSVRGTWDSATVNGGAAFGTSDCGAAFTELQQRLFDALGQRVSRLGRLATSTVDSAAAYDHAESATARAFGAGPV
;
A
#
# COMPACT_ATOMS: atom_id res chain seq x y z
N MET A 1 20.25 -17.12 16.74
CA MET A 1 19.55 -17.83 15.66
C MET A 1 19.21 -16.74 14.65
N ASP A 2 20.04 -16.56 13.61
CA ASP A 2 19.83 -15.51 12.59
C ASP A 2 18.72 -15.98 11.64
N GLY A 3 17.48 -15.84 12.09
CA GLY A 3 16.30 -16.12 11.30
C GLY A 3 15.92 -14.87 10.53
N PHE A 4 16.14 -14.86 9.21
CA PHE A 4 15.79 -13.82 8.24
C PHE A 4 16.22 -12.39 8.65
N GLU A 5 17.14 -11.78 7.91
CA GLU A 5 17.70 -10.42 8.12
C GLU A 5 16.66 -9.26 8.14
N VAL A 6 15.36 -9.57 8.15
CA VAL A 6 14.27 -8.59 8.26
C VAL A 6 13.74 -8.63 9.68
N GLY A 7 14.17 -7.67 10.49
CA GLY A 7 13.68 -7.51 11.86
C GLY A 7 12.26 -6.94 11.90
N ARG A 8 11.64 -7.00 13.08
CA ARG A 8 10.31 -6.40 13.35
C ARG A 8 10.24 -4.92 12.96
N ASP A 9 11.29 -4.17 13.27
CA ASP A 9 11.36 -2.74 12.98
C ASP A 9 11.45 -2.47 11.47
N ASP A 10 12.09 -3.37 10.71
CA ASP A 10 12.11 -3.30 9.25
C ASP A 10 10.73 -3.56 8.65
N LEU A 11 9.98 -4.55 9.17
CA LEU A 11 8.61 -4.82 8.74
C LEU A 11 7.68 -3.63 9.01
N ARG A 12 7.82 -2.97 10.17
CA ARG A 12 7.06 -1.74 10.49
C ARG A 12 7.43 -0.60 9.56
N ALA A 13 8.71 -0.32 9.39
CA ALA A 13 9.18 0.74 8.50
C ALA A 13 8.74 0.52 7.04
N MET A 14 8.72 -0.73 6.57
CA MET A 14 8.17 -1.08 5.26
C MET A 14 6.66 -0.85 5.19
N SER A 15 5.92 -1.23 6.22
CA SER A 15 4.47 -1.01 6.29
C SER A 15 4.11 0.47 6.23
N ASP A 16 4.79 1.31 7.02
CA ASP A 16 4.57 2.75 7.04
C ASP A 16 4.86 3.39 5.68
N ARG A 17 5.97 3.00 5.03
CA ARG A 17 6.29 3.48 3.66
C ARG A 17 5.24 3.05 2.63
N LEU A 18 4.73 1.83 2.73
CA LEU A 18 3.68 1.34 1.82
C LEU A 18 2.36 2.09 2.04
N LEU A 19 2.00 2.42 3.27
CA LEU A 19 0.82 3.22 3.61
C LEU A 19 0.95 4.65 3.07
N LEU A 20 2.09 5.31 3.30
CA LEU A 20 2.39 6.64 2.76
C LEU A 20 2.31 6.66 1.23
N THR A 21 2.94 5.68 0.57
CA THR A 21 2.88 5.56 -0.90
C THR A 21 1.44 5.38 -1.38
N THR A 22 0.62 4.64 -0.63
CA THR A 22 -0.79 4.40 -0.95
C THR A 22 -1.60 5.70 -0.82
N GLU A 23 -1.32 6.51 0.20
CA GLU A 23 -1.93 7.84 0.38
C GLU A 23 -1.50 8.83 -0.70
N ASP A 24 -0.21 8.89 -1.03
CA ASP A 24 0.31 9.74 -2.10
C ASP A 24 -0.36 9.42 -3.45
N LEU A 25 -0.48 8.13 -3.79
CA LEU A 25 -1.15 7.71 -5.01
C LEU A 25 -2.65 8.08 -5.03
N ARG A 26 -3.33 8.00 -3.88
CA ARG A 26 -4.72 8.47 -3.75
C ARG A 26 -4.83 9.98 -3.91
N SER A 27 -3.89 10.73 -3.32
CA SER A 27 -3.80 12.18 -3.42
C SER A 27 -3.57 12.62 -4.87
N VAL A 28 -2.56 12.08 -5.54
CA VAL A 28 -2.26 12.33 -6.96
C VAL A 28 -3.47 12.03 -7.84
N ARG A 29 -4.16 10.91 -7.59
CA ARG A 29 -5.41 10.58 -8.29
C ARG A 29 -6.48 11.63 -8.06
N GLY A 30 -6.72 12.05 -6.82
CA GLY A 30 -7.72 13.07 -6.50
C GLY A 30 -7.42 14.41 -7.15
N THR A 31 -6.16 14.84 -7.14
CA THR A 31 -5.72 16.06 -7.82
C THR A 31 -5.91 15.96 -9.33
N TRP A 32 -5.52 14.83 -9.93
CA TRP A 32 -5.71 14.60 -11.37
C TRP A 32 -7.19 14.65 -11.72
N ASP A 33 -8.03 13.87 -11.05
CA ASP A 33 -9.47 13.80 -11.34
C ASP A 33 -10.14 15.18 -11.25
N SER A 34 -9.80 15.95 -10.22
CA SER A 34 -10.24 17.35 -10.08
C SER A 34 -9.78 18.24 -11.23
N ALA A 35 -8.52 18.10 -11.66
CA ALA A 35 -7.96 18.91 -12.74
C ALA A 35 -8.46 18.53 -14.14
N THR A 36 -8.84 17.26 -14.35
CA THR A 36 -9.18 16.73 -15.69
C THR A 36 -10.62 16.25 -15.83
N VAL A 37 -11.50 16.53 -14.87
CA VAL A 37 -12.92 16.15 -14.89
C VAL A 37 -13.62 16.52 -16.21
N ASN A 38 -13.16 17.59 -16.89
CA ASN A 38 -13.64 18.02 -18.21
C ASN A 38 -12.53 18.04 -19.29
N GLY A 39 -11.41 17.34 -19.08
CA GLY A 39 -10.25 17.37 -19.98
C GLY A 39 -10.57 16.91 -21.40
N GLY A 40 -11.52 15.97 -21.55
CA GLY A 40 -12.01 15.53 -22.87
C GLY A 40 -12.66 16.64 -23.69
N ALA A 41 -13.31 17.62 -23.03
CA ALA A 41 -13.95 18.76 -23.69
C ALA A 41 -12.95 19.84 -24.16
N ALA A 42 -11.69 19.78 -23.71
CA ALA A 42 -10.63 20.67 -24.17
C ALA A 42 -10.13 20.30 -25.58
N PHE A 43 -10.46 19.10 -26.08
CA PHE A 43 -10.06 18.66 -27.40
C PHE A 43 -11.02 19.21 -28.47
N GLY A 44 -10.46 19.76 -29.55
CA GLY A 44 -11.23 20.26 -30.69
C GLY A 44 -11.89 19.17 -31.54
N THR A 45 -11.58 17.90 -31.29
CA THR A 45 -12.15 16.73 -31.98
C THR A 45 -12.69 15.72 -30.97
N SER A 46 -13.88 15.17 -31.25
CA SER A 46 -14.57 14.19 -30.41
C SER A 46 -13.73 12.94 -30.13
N ASP A 47 -12.98 12.49 -31.13
CA ASP A 47 -12.19 11.26 -31.04
C ASP A 47 -11.02 11.40 -30.06
N CYS A 48 -10.36 12.58 -30.05
CA CYS A 48 -9.30 12.87 -29.09
C CYS A 48 -9.85 13.00 -27.66
N GLY A 49 -11.03 13.60 -27.51
CA GLY A 49 -11.72 13.66 -26.22
C GLY A 49 -12.06 12.27 -25.67
N ALA A 50 -12.60 11.39 -26.53
CA ALA A 50 -12.91 10.01 -26.16
C ALA A 50 -11.66 9.20 -25.79
N ALA A 51 -10.59 9.31 -26.59
CA ALA A 51 -9.32 8.65 -26.32
C ALA A 51 -8.68 9.15 -25.00
N PHE A 52 -8.79 10.44 -24.70
CA PHE A 52 -8.33 11.00 -23.44
C PHE A 52 -9.11 10.44 -22.24
N THR A 53 -10.45 10.39 -22.33
CA THR A 53 -11.29 9.80 -21.28
C THR A 53 -10.96 8.32 -21.06
N GLU A 54 -10.75 7.56 -22.14
CA GLU A 54 -10.37 6.16 -22.03
C GLU A 54 -8.98 5.98 -21.39
N LEU A 55 -8.00 6.81 -21.77
CA LEU A 55 -6.68 6.82 -21.15
C LEU A 55 -6.77 7.12 -19.65
N GLN A 56 -7.55 8.13 -19.28
CA GLN A 56 -7.76 8.53 -17.89
C GLN A 56 -8.36 7.37 -17.08
N GLN A 57 -9.40 6.70 -17.59
CA GLN A 57 -10.00 5.54 -16.94
C GLN A 57 -9.02 4.39 -16.76
N ARG A 58 -8.31 3.98 -17.82
CA ARG A 58 -7.33 2.88 -17.75
C ARG A 58 -6.20 3.18 -16.77
N LEU A 59 -5.72 4.42 -16.72
CA LEU A 59 -4.71 4.84 -15.77
C LEU A 59 -5.24 4.74 -14.33
N PHE A 60 -6.46 5.19 -14.08
CA PHE A 60 -7.08 5.14 -12.76
C PHE A 60 -7.33 3.71 -12.29
N ASP A 61 -7.74 2.81 -13.18
CA ASP A 61 -7.88 1.39 -12.86
C ASP A 61 -6.53 0.77 -12.49
N ALA A 62 -5.48 1.06 -13.25
CA ALA A 62 -4.13 0.57 -12.97
C ALA A 62 -3.59 1.10 -11.63
N LEU A 63 -3.79 2.39 -11.34
CA LEU A 63 -3.42 3.00 -10.06
C LEU A 63 -4.23 2.40 -8.89
N GLY A 64 -5.53 2.22 -9.06
CA GLY A 64 -6.41 1.59 -8.07
C GLY A 64 -5.96 0.16 -7.72
N GLN A 65 -5.64 -0.65 -8.74
CA GLN A 65 -5.12 -2.00 -8.54
C GLN A 65 -3.79 -2.01 -7.78
N ARG A 66 -2.88 -1.07 -8.08
CA ARG A 66 -1.60 -0.94 -7.37
C ARG A 66 -1.80 -0.54 -5.90
N VAL A 67 -2.61 0.48 -5.64
CA VAL A 67 -3.00 0.94 -4.29
C VAL A 67 -3.59 -0.23 -3.49
N SER A 68 -4.51 -1.01 -4.06
CA SER A 68 -5.08 -2.18 -3.37
C SER A 68 -4.08 -3.30 -3.13
N ARG A 69 -3.10 -3.51 -4.01
CA ARG A 69 -2.03 -4.50 -3.78
C ARG A 69 -1.07 -4.04 -2.68
N LEU A 70 -0.65 -2.79 -2.71
CA LEU A 70 0.25 -2.22 -1.68
C LEU A 70 -0.43 -2.18 -0.31
N GLY A 71 -1.71 -1.82 -0.24
CA GLY A 71 -2.48 -1.85 0.99
C GLY A 71 -2.59 -3.28 1.57
N ARG A 72 -2.88 -4.28 0.75
CA ARG A 72 -2.89 -5.69 1.20
C ARG A 72 -1.51 -6.16 1.67
N LEU A 73 -0.45 -5.74 0.98
CA LEU A 73 0.91 -6.06 1.39
C LEU A 73 1.24 -5.42 2.75
N ALA A 74 0.90 -4.16 2.95
CA ALA A 74 1.09 -3.47 4.23
C ALA A 74 0.33 -4.19 5.36
N THR A 75 -0.94 -4.55 5.15
CA THR A 75 -1.71 -5.32 6.14
C THR A 75 -1.05 -6.67 6.44
N SER A 76 -0.64 -7.40 5.41
CA SER A 76 0.04 -8.69 5.59
C SER A 76 1.36 -8.56 6.36
N THR A 77 2.09 -7.46 6.17
CA THR A 77 3.34 -7.17 6.88
C THR A 77 3.07 -6.83 8.35
N VAL A 78 2.04 -6.04 8.63
CA VAL A 78 1.59 -5.75 10.00
C VAL A 78 1.15 -7.03 10.73
N ASP A 79 0.36 -7.89 10.07
CA ASP A 79 -0.09 -9.16 10.62
C ASP A 79 1.10 -10.09 10.90
N SER A 80 2.10 -10.10 10.01
CA SER A 80 3.33 -10.86 10.19
C SER A 80 4.14 -10.35 11.39
N ALA A 81 4.26 -9.03 11.55
CA ALA A 81 4.94 -8.43 12.70
C ALA A 81 4.21 -8.76 14.02
N ALA A 82 2.88 -8.76 14.03
CA ALA A 82 2.09 -9.18 15.19
C ALA A 82 2.26 -10.68 15.51
N ALA A 83 2.39 -11.54 14.50
CA ALA A 83 2.68 -12.95 14.69
C ALA A 83 4.07 -13.18 15.33
N TYR A 84 5.09 -12.40 14.92
CA TYR A 84 6.40 -12.40 15.56
C TYR A 84 6.31 -11.99 17.05
N ASP A 85 5.56 -10.93 17.39
CA ASP A 85 5.34 -10.51 18.78
C ASP A 85 4.70 -11.63 19.63
N HIS A 86 3.74 -12.36 19.06
CA HIS A 86 3.12 -13.50 19.75
C HIS A 86 4.08 -14.67 19.95
N ALA A 87 4.92 -14.99 18.97
CA ALA A 87 5.91 -16.06 19.08
C ALA A 87 7.00 -15.73 20.10
N GLU A 88 7.51 -14.49 20.10
CA GLU A 88 8.54 -14.03 21.04
C GLU A 88 7.99 -13.99 22.48
N SER A 89 6.78 -13.45 22.68
CA SER A 89 6.16 -13.40 23.99
C SER A 89 5.76 -14.78 24.54
N ALA A 90 5.38 -15.73 23.67
CA ALA A 90 5.15 -17.12 24.05
C ALA A 90 6.44 -17.82 24.47
N THR A 91 7.53 -17.58 23.74
CA THR A 91 8.87 -18.11 24.05
C THR A 91 9.37 -17.53 25.38
N ALA A 92 9.27 -16.22 25.58
CA ALA A 92 9.64 -15.56 26.83
C ALA A 92 8.86 -16.10 28.05
N ARG A 93 7.55 -16.39 27.89
CA ARG A 93 6.74 -17.02 28.94
C ARG A 93 7.14 -18.47 29.22
N ALA A 94 7.47 -19.24 28.18
CA ALA A 94 7.86 -20.64 28.32
C ALA A 94 9.20 -20.81 29.04
N PHE A 95 10.15 -19.88 28.83
CA PHE A 95 11.49 -19.94 29.44
C PHE A 95 11.65 -19.08 30.70
N GLY A 96 10.78 -18.08 30.94
CA GLY A 96 10.80 -17.25 32.15
C GLY A 96 10.12 -17.88 33.38
N ALA A 97 9.42 -19.01 33.23
CA ALA A 97 8.73 -19.72 34.30
C ALA A 97 9.50 -20.97 34.79
N GLY A 98 10.84 -20.94 34.74
CA GLY A 98 11.68 -21.96 35.36
C GLY A 98 11.79 -21.73 36.88
N PRO A 99 11.60 -22.76 37.74
CA PRO A 99 11.70 -22.61 39.18
C PRO A 99 13.17 -22.39 39.58
N VAL A 100 13.42 -21.38 40.41
CA VAL A 100 14.62 -21.30 41.26
C VAL A 100 14.35 -22.01 42.57
#